data_AF-A0A429EQB1-F1
#
_entry.id   AF-A0A429EQB1-F1
#
_cell.length_a   1.000
_cell.length_b   1.000
_cell.length_c   1.000
_cell.angle_alpha   90.00
_cell.angle_beta   90.00
_cell.angle_gamma   90.00
#
_symmetry.space_group_name_H-M   'P 1'
#
loop_
_entity.id
_entity.type
_entity.pdbx_description
1 polymer ?
#
loop_
_entity_poly.entity_id
_entity_poly.type
_entity_poly.pdbx_seq_one_letter_code
_entity_poly.pdbx_strand_id
1 'polypeptide(L)'
;MHGPEPTRSAAGGRVLALVTLTFTLVGVPVGTAQADACAYASTGPDGTHAVAVAGSSASWPTFPPCQKPTPTPTPTPTPTPTPTPTPTPTPTPEPPPPKPTPP
;
A
#
# COMPACT_ATOMS: atom_id res chain seq x y z
N MET A 1 -71.75 42.38 -0.92
CA MET A 1 -71.47 41.03 -1.43
C MET A 1 -70.20 41.08 -2.26
N HIS A 2 -69.07 40.62 -1.72
CA HIS A 2 -67.80 40.56 -2.46
C HIS A 2 -67.89 39.48 -3.54
N GLY A 3 -67.68 39.87 -4.81
CA GLY A 3 -67.55 38.93 -5.92
C GLY A 3 -66.24 38.14 -5.81
N PRO A 4 -66.22 36.87 -6.25
CA PRO A 4 -65.05 36.02 -6.08
C PRO A 4 -63.92 36.52 -6.97
N GLU A 5 -62.69 36.59 -6.45
CA GLU A 5 -61.48 36.98 -7.18
C GLU A 5 -60.76 35.70 -7.66
N PRO A 6 -61.08 35.14 -8.85
CA PRO A 6 -60.61 33.82 -9.26
C PRO A 6 -59.29 33.90 -10.05
N THR A 7 -58.83 35.12 -10.35
CA THR A 7 -57.76 35.38 -11.33
C THR A 7 -56.37 35.50 -10.69
N ARG A 8 -56.29 35.92 -9.43
CA ARG A 8 -55.01 36.06 -8.71
C ARG A 8 -54.30 34.73 -8.47
N SER A 9 -55.08 33.69 -8.17
CA SER A 9 -54.58 32.35 -7.87
C SER A 9 -54.09 31.59 -9.11
N ALA A 10 -54.84 31.68 -10.22
CA ALA A 10 -54.45 31.04 -11.49
C ALA A 10 -53.19 31.68 -12.10
N ALA A 11 -53.02 33.00 -11.97
CA ALA A 11 -51.80 33.68 -12.37
C ALA A 11 -50.60 33.28 -11.49
N GLY A 12 -50.80 33.21 -10.17
CA GLY A 12 -49.75 32.76 -9.24
C GLY A 12 -49.28 31.33 -9.52
N GLY A 13 -50.21 30.41 -9.80
CA GLY A 13 -49.87 29.03 -10.15
C GLY A 13 -49.08 28.91 -11.46
N ARG A 14 -49.43 29.70 -12.47
CA ARG A 14 -48.69 29.73 -13.76
C ARG A 14 -47.28 30.31 -13.59
N VAL A 15 -47.13 31.38 -12.82
CA VAL A 15 -45.81 31.96 -12.53
C VAL A 15 -44.95 30.96 -11.75
N LEU A 16 -45.50 30.31 -10.73
CA LEU A 16 -44.76 29.30 -9.97
C LEU A 16 -44.34 28.11 -10.85
N ALA A 17 -45.22 27.63 -11.73
CA ALA A 17 -44.92 26.54 -12.65
C ALA A 17 -43.84 26.91 -13.68
N LEU A 18 -43.83 28.15 -14.18
CA LEU A 18 -42.77 28.63 -15.06
C LEU A 18 -41.44 28.75 -14.31
N VAL A 19 -41.45 29.26 -13.07
CA VAL A 19 -40.25 29.35 -12.24
C VAL A 19 -39.67 27.97 -11.95
N THR A 20 -40.48 26.99 -11.55
CA THR A 20 -40.00 25.62 -11.33
C THR A 20 -39.47 24.99 -12.61
N LEU A 21 -40.15 25.18 -13.76
CA LEU A 21 -39.69 24.69 -15.06
C LEU A 21 -38.36 25.33 -15.47
N THR A 22 -38.18 26.64 -15.27
CA THR A 22 -36.90 27.30 -15.54
C THR A 22 -35.79 26.79 -14.64
N PHE A 23 -36.10 26.53 -13.36
CA PHE A 23 -35.13 25.96 -12.42
C PHE A 23 -34.73 24.52 -12.77
N THR A 24 -35.66 23.71 -13.29
CA THR A 24 -35.34 22.35 -13.75
C THR A 24 -34.56 22.32 -15.06
N LEU A 25 -34.85 23.23 -16.00
CA LEU A 25 -34.13 23.32 -17.27
C LEU A 25 -32.71 23.89 -17.13
N VAL A 26 -32.52 24.92 -16.32
CA VAL A 26 -31.21 25.58 -16.14
C VAL A 26 -30.36 24.87 -15.08
N GLY A 27 -31.00 24.05 -14.24
CA GLY A 27 -30.39 23.54 -13.02
C GLY A 27 -30.34 24.62 -11.94
N VAL A 28 -30.43 24.21 -10.68
CA VAL A 28 -30.13 25.12 -9.56
C VAL A 28 -28.66 25.55 -9.73
N PRO A 29 -28.30 26.84 -9.59
CA PRO A 29 -26.90 27.24 -9.48
C PRO A 29 -26.40 26.87 -8.08
N VAL A 30 -26.46 25.59 -7.72
CA VAL A 30 -25.63 25.06 -6.64
C VAL A 30 -24.24 25.12 -7.24
N GLY A 31 -23.42 26.06 -6.77
CA GLY A 31 -22.02 26.13 -7.17
C GLY A 31 -21.44 24.72 -7.16
N THR A 32 -20.63 24.38 -8.16
CA THR A 32 -20.05 23.04 -8.30
C THR A 32 -19.52 22.59 -6.93
N ALA A 33 -20.11 21.53 -6.38
CA ALA A 33 -19.61 20.93 -5.15
C ALA A 33 -18.25 20.32 -5.50
N GLN A 34 -17.19 21.11 -5.31
CA GLN A 34 -15.82 20.67 -5.46
C GLN A 34 -15.47 19.86 -4.21
N ALA A 35 -15.39 18.55 -4.39
CA ALA A 35 -14.83 17.65 -3.42
C ALA A 35 -13.50 17.16 -3.97
N ASP A 36 -12.39 17.63 -3.40
CA ASP A 36 -11.11 16.98 -3.67
C ASP A 36 -11.07 15.66 -2.89
N ALA A 37 -10.58 14.63 -3.56
CA ALA A 37 -10.33 13.32 -2.98
C ALA A 37 -8.84 13.02 -3.03
N CYS A 38 -8.28 12.55 -1.92
CA CYS A 38 -6.94 12.00 -1.89
C CYS A 38 -6.91 10.59 -1.32
N ALA A 39 -6.13 9.75 -1.97
CA ALA A 39 -5.86 8.39 -1.55
C ALA A 39 -4.35 8.18 -1.47
N TYR A 40 -3.89 7.65 -0.34
CA TYR A 40 -2.51 7.24 -0.13
C TYR A 40 -2.47 5.79 0.35
N ALA A 41 -1.58 4.99 -0.21
CA ALA A 41 -1.33 3.63 0.21
C ALA A 41 0.17 3.35 0.26
N SER A 42 0.60 2.64 1.31
CA SER A 42 1.97 2.20 1.52
C SER A 42 1.99 0.75 1.97
N THR A 43 2.91 -0.04 1.43
CA THR A 43 3.18 -1.41 1.84
C THR A 43 4.60 -1.53 2.38
N GLY A 44 4.76 -2.20 3.52
CA GLY A 44 6.05 -2.38 4.17
C GLY A 44 6.12 -3.68 4.99
N PRO A 45 7.25 -3.92 5.67
CA PRO A 45 7.45 -5.09 6.53
C PRO A 45 6.39 -5.19 7.64
N ASP A 46 5.87 -4.04 8.08
CA ASP A 46 4.86 -3.92 9.14
C ASP A 46 3.42 -4.05 8.61
N GLY A 47 3.24 -4.31 7.31
CA GLY A 47 1.93 -4.49 6.67
C GLY A 47 1.54 -3.34 5.74
N THR A 48 0.23 -3.15 5.56
CA THR A 48 -0.35 -2.20 4.60
C THR A 48 -1.02 -1.03 5.33
N HIS A 49 -0.63 0.20 4.99
CA HIS A 49 -1.29 1.42 5.45
C HIS A 49 -2.03 2.07 4.28
N ALA A 50 -3.33 2.31 4.43
CA ALA A 50 -4.14 2.98 3.43
C ALA A 50 -5.00 4.07 4.08
N VAL A 51 -5.02 5.26 3.47
CA VAL A 51 -5.80 6.41 3.93
C VAL A 51 -6.53 7.01 2.73
N ALA A 52 -7.84 7.19 2.86
CA ALA A 52 -8.67 7.91 1.90
C ALA A 52 -9.36 9.07 2.60
N VAL A 53 -9.23 10.27 2.06
CA VAL A 53 -9.86 11.49 2.58
C VAL A 53 -10.64 12.17 1.47
N ALA A 54 -11.89 12.52 1.75
CA ALA A 54 -12.72 13.34 0.89
C ALA A 54 -13.19 14.57 1.67
N GLY A 55 -13.00 15.77 1.12
CA GLY A 55 -13.43 17.00 1.78
C GLY A 55 -13.00 18.25 1.04
N SER A 56 -13.61 19.38 1.40
CA SER A 56 -13.15 20.69 0.97
C SER A 56 -11.79 20.99 1.60
N SER A 57 -10.87 21.52 0.80
CA SER A 57 -9.43 21.74 1.06
C SER A 57 -9.00 22.22 2.47
N ALA A 58 -9.92 22.79 3.25
CA ALA A 58 -9.69 23.25 4.62
C ALA A 58 -9.47 22.12 5.67
N SER A 59 -9.85 20.87 5.39
CA SER A 59 -9.80 19.77 6.39
C SER A 59 -8.77 18.67 6.10
N TRP A 60 -7.76 18.95 5.28
CA TRP A 60 -6.78 17.93 4.90
C TRP A 60 -5.89 17.56 6.09
N PRO A 61 -5.83 16.28 6.50
CA PRO A 61 -4.90 15.86 7.53
C PRO A 61 -3.47 15.96 7.01
N THR A 62 -2.53 16.33 7.87
CA THR A 62 -1.11 16.21 7.58
C THR A 62 -0.79 14.73 7.34
N PHE A 63 -0.38 14.39 6.11
CA PHE A 63 0.01 13.01 5.80
C PHE A 63 1.26 12.60 6.59
N PRO A 64 1.30 11.38 7.13
CA PRO A 64 2.52 10.87 7.75
C PRO A 64 3.64 10.76 6.69
N PRO A 65 4.90 11.03 7.07
CA PRO A 65 6.03 10.88 6.15
C PRO A 65 6.18 9.42 5.73
N CYS A 66 6.59 9.19 4.48
CA CYS A 66 6.91 7.84 3.99
C CYS A 66 7.97 7.21 4.88
N GLN A 67 7.73 5.97 5.32
CA GLN A 67 8.73 5.23 6.06
C GLN A 67 9.90 4.88 5.13
N LYS A 68 11.12 5.12 5.60
CA LYS A 68 12.33 4.70 4.88
C LYS A 68 12.43 3.18 4.95
N PRO A 69 12.68 2.46 3.85
CA PRO A 69 12.87 1.02 3.90
C PRO A 69 14.05 0.66 4.80
N THR A 70 13.83 -0.32 5.69
CA THR A 70 14.88 -0.91 6.50
C THR A 70 15.86 -1.66 5.59
N PRO A 71 17.18 -1.41 5.69
CA PRO A 71 18.14 -2.16 4.89
C PRO A 71 18.08 -3.65 5.25
N THR A 72 18.17 -4.50 4.23
CA THR A 72 18.29 -5.95 4.43
C THR A 72 19.58 -6.27 5.20
N PRO A 73 19.54 -7.13 6.23
CA PRO A 73 20.76 -7.55 6.91
C PRO A 73 21.72 -8.20 5.90
N THR A 74 23.00 -7.87 5.99
CA THR A 74 24.04 -8.54 5.19
C THR A 74 24.14 -9.99 5.64
N PRO A 75 24.18 -10.99 4.72
CA PRO A 75 24.35 -12.38 5.11
C PRO A 75 25.68 -12.58 5.82
N THR A 76 25.66 -13.35 6.92
CA THR A 76 26.88 -13.76 7.62
C THR A 76 27.65 -14.76 6.76
N PRO A 77 28.97 -14.60 6.57
CA PRO A 77 29.77 -15.58 5.84
C PRO A 77 29.71 -16.95 6.52
N THR A 78 29.55 -18.02 5.74
CA THR A 78 29.60 -19.40 6.22
C THR A 78 31.03 -19.76 6.62
N PRO A 79 31.28 -20.39 7.78
CA PRO A 79 32.62 -20.82 8.16
C PRO A 79 33.17 -21.83 7.15
N THR A 80 34.44 -21.68 6.78
CA THR A 80 35.16 -22.64 5.93
C THR A 80 35.38 -23.95 6.70
N PRO A 81 35.12 -25.12 6.10
CA PRO A 81 35.38 -26.40 6.76
C PRO A 81 36.87 -26.56 7.09
N THR A 82 37.17 -27.03 8.29
CA THR A 82 38.53 -27.38 8.71
C THR A 82 39.02 -28.59 7.90
N PRO A 83 40.26 -28.57 7.37
CA PRO A 83 40.81 -29.71 6.66
C PRO A 83 40.91 -30.94 7.58
N THR A 84 40.53 -32.10 7.05
CA THR A 84 40.69 -33.40 7.73
C THR A 84 42.17 -33.75 7.85
N PRO A 85 42.67 -34.21 9.01
CA PRO A 85 44.06 -34.63 9.16
C PRO A 85 44.38 -35.78 8.20
N THR A 86 45.56 -35.71 7.59
CA THR A 86 46.10 -36.79 6.74
C THR A 86 46.42 -38.01 7.61
N PRO A 87 46.04 -39.24 7.21
CA PRO A 87 46.39 -40.43 7.96
C PRO A 87 47.92 -40.62 8.01
N THR A 88 48.44 -40.94 9.20
CA THR A 88 49.84 -41.29 9.40
C THR A 88 50.15 -42.59 8.65
N PRO A 89 51.25 -42.67 7.87
CA PRO A 89 51.63 -43.90 7.19
C PRO A 89 51.88 -45.03 8.20
N THR A 90 51.38 -46.22 7.90
CA THR A 90 51.65 -47.43 8.67
C THR A 90 53.12 -47.83 8.48
N PRO A 91 53.86 -48.17 9.55
CA PRO A 91 55.23 -48.65 9.42
C PRO A 91 55.29 -49.89 8.53
N THR A 92 56.27 -49.93 7.62
CA THR A 92 56.54 -51.10 6.80
C THR A 92 57.08 -52.23 7.69
N PRO A 93 56.55 -53.46 7.60
CA PRO A 93 57.08 -54.59 8.34
C PRO A 93 58.54 -54.87 7.94
N GLU A 94 59.37 -55.18 8.94
CA GLU A 94 60.76 -55.55 8.75
C GLU A 94 60.87 -56.84 7.93
N PRO A 95 61.83 -56.95 6.99
CA PRO A 95 62.03 -58.18 6.24
C PRO A 95 62.36 -59.36 7.16
N PRO A 96 61.90 -60.58 6.82
CA PRO A 96 62.23 -61.77 7.59
C PRO A 96 63.75 -62.02 7.56
N PRO A 97 64.31 -62.62 8.64
CA PRO A 97 65.73 -62.92 8.71
C PRO A 97 66.16 -63.85 7.56
N PRO A 98 67.41 -63.69 7.07
CA PRO A 98 67.93 -64.53 5.99
C PRO A 98 67.90 -66.00 6.39
N LYS A 99 67.42 -66.84 5.46
CA LYS A 99 67.40 -68.29 5.63
C LYS A 99 68.84 -68.81 5.81
N PRO A 100 69.11 -69.65 6.83
CA PRO A 100 70.42 -70.27 6.99
C PRO A 100 70.81 -71.07 5.74
N THR A 101 72.03 -70.86 5.26
CA THR A 101 72.62 -71.64 4.15
C THR A 101 72.92 -73.07 4.66
N PRO A 102 72.41 -74.13 4.00
CA PRO A 102 72.76 -75.51 4.34
C PRO A 102 74.26 -75.80 4.07
N PRO A 103 74.86 -76.74 4.82
CA PRO A 103 76.27 -77.14 4.67
C PRO A 103 76.56 -77.87 3.35
#